data_AF-A0A7J8ZLE2-F1
#
_entry.id   AF-A0A7J8ZLE2-F1
#
_cell.length_a   1.000
_cell.length_b   1.000
_cell.length_c   1.000
_cell.angle_alpha   90.00
_cell.angle_beta   90.00
_cell.angle_gamma   90.00
#
_symmetry.space_group_name_H-M   'P 1'
#
loop_
_entity.id
_entity.type
_entity.pdbx_description
1 polymer ?
#
loop_
_entity_poly.entity_id
_entity_poly.type
_entity_poly.pdbx_seq_one_letter_code
_entity_poly.pdbx_strand_id
1 'polypeptide(L)'
;MGEKITYETIFARSFSRYDQKKLGYGAFLGCLLIALSFCIVFKPYLGPLPVLNMRMSMDVGLNMLRIMDSFSSEKLRGGDISSSMTTIVTETSSSEIEMVEESDTTGTNETISNGTTVIKNKNSSQQKEMKTVCHVEESTEFCEMNGDIRVDGNSSTVFMAVDTMVANSSWVIGPYARRGDEEAFKRITKWSIKSGVDAYEEAPQCDQRHNVPAIIFSTGGYAGNNFHDYTDIVLPLYLTSRQFDGEVKFLITDKNPWWIEKFRNILQKLSRYELVDIDKEVNVHCFTSVIVGLKRYPKELKIDPSKSPYSMKEFRQFLRSAYSLKKENAINMKDNGGKKRPRLLIVSRKSTRAFTNTDAISGMATRLGYEVVVTEVDSHVARVAEMVNSCDVMMGVHGAGLTNMVFLPENAILIQVIPIGGFEWLAKTDFGEPSKDMNLRYIGYKIKTEESSLIQQYPPDHEVLNDPYAVQKRGWYEFKSIYLQKQNVNLDVDRFRATLLRALELLHQ
;
A
#
# COMPACT_ATOMS: atom_id res chain seq x y z
N MET A 1 35.37 -21.65 -21.69
CA MET A 1 36.49 -22.35 -21.00
C MET A 1 37.87 -21.73 -21.29
N GLY A 2 37.94 -20.48 -21.78
CA GLY A 2 39.20 -19.87 -22.26
C GLY A 2 39.86 -18.82 -21.33
N GLU A 3 39.14 -18.22 -20.37
CA GLU A 3 39.71 -17.15 -19.53
C GLU A 3 40.49 -17.65 -18.29
N LYS A 4 40.21 -18.87 -17.81
CA LYS A 4 40.88 -19.41 -16.63
C LYS A 4 42.33 -19.84 -16.92
N ILE A 5 42.64 -20.14 -18.18
CA ILE A 5 43.97 -20.59 -18.62
C ILE A 5 44.93 -19.42 -18.79
N THR A 6 44.44 -18.24 -19.19
CA THR A 6 45.28 -17.05 -19.38
C THR A 6 45.79 -16.43 -18.08
N TYR A 7 45.02 -16.49 -16.98
CA TYR A 7 45.43 -15.92 -15.68
C TYR A 7 46.52 -16.76 -14.99
N GLU A 8 46.37 -18.08 -14.99
CA GLU A 8 47.36 -19.04 -14.46
C GLU A 8 48.72 -18.91 -15.18
N THR A 9 48.70 -18.62 -16.49
CA THR A 9 49.92 -18.53 -17.31
C THR A 9 50.73 -17.26 -17.04
N ILE A 10 50.08 -16.15 -16.66
CA ILE A 10 50.75 -14.88 -16.32
C ILE A 10 51.36 -14.94 -14.91
N PHE A 11 50.65 -15.56 -13.96
CA PHE A 11 51.11 -15.69 -12.58
C PHE A 11 52.29 -16.67 -12.42
N ALA A 12 52.34 -17.72 -13.25
CA ALA A 12 53.42 -18.71 -13.26
C ALA A 12 54.75 -18.19 -13.85
N ARG A 13 54.72 -17.14 -14.67
CA ARG A 13 55.93 -16.57 -15.30
C ARG A 13 56.70 -15.59 -14.41
N SER A 14 56.04 -15.03 -13.39
CA SER A 14 56.60 -13.90 -12.61
C SER A 14 57.00 -14.26 -11.18
N PHE A 15 56.57 -15.42 -10.66
CA PHE A 15 56.80 -15.82 -9.27
C PHE A 15 57.16 -17.29 -9.17
N SER A 16 58.13 -17.64 -8.31
CA SER A 16 58.46 -19.04 -8.06
C SER A 16 57.29 -19.75 -7.35
N ARG A 17 57.20 -21.08 -7.45
CA ARG A 17 56.19 -21.88 -6.70
C ARG A 17 56.25 -21.64 -5.18
N TYR A 18 57.39 -21.21 -4.65
CA TYR A 18 57.56 -20.85 -3.25
C TYR A 18 56.92 -19.48 -2.94
N ASP A 19 57.10 -18.50 -3.82
CA ASP A 19 56.55 -17.15 -3.64
C ASP A 19 55.02 -17.12 -3.80
N GLN A 20 54.47 -17.95 -4.69
CA GLN A 20 53.03 -18.09 -4.85
C GLN A 20 52.37 -18.65 -3.58
N LYS A 21 53.00 -19.63 -2.92
CA LYS A 21 52.54 -20.16 -1.63
C LYS A 21 52.64 -19.11 -0.54
N LYS A 22 53.73 -18.35 -0.48
CA LYS A 22 53.93 -17.28 0.51
C LYS A 22 52.91 -16.15 0.36
N LEU A 23 52.57 -15.76 -0.88
CA LEU A 23 51.51 -14.80 -1.17
C LEU A 23 50.12 -15.34 -0.81
N GLY A 24 49.85 -16.62 -1.07
CA GLY A 24 48.60 -17.28 -0.66
C GLY A 24 48.43 -17.31 0.86
N TYR A 25 49.48 -17.66 1.61
CA TYR A 25 49.46 -17.62 3.07
C TYR A 25 49.36 -16.19 3.62
N GLY A 26 50.00 -15.22 2.98
CA GLY A 26 49.90 -13.81 3.35
C GLY A 26 48.48 -13.25 3.14
N ALA A 27 47.84 -13.58 2.02
CA ALA A 27 46.45 -13.19 1.76
C ALA A 27 45.47 -13.85 2.74
N PHE A 28 45.67 -15.14 3.04
CA PHE A 28 44.86 -15.85 4.03
C PHE A 28 44.99 -15.25 5.43
N LEU A 29 46.22 -14.94 5.87
CA LEU A 29 46.47 -14.31 7.16
C LEU A 29 45.90 -12.88 7.22
N GLY A 30 46.00 -12.12 6.13
CA GLY A 30 45.38 -10.80 5.99
C GLY A 30 43.85 -10.85 6.11
N CYS A 31 43.20 -11.79 5.42
CA CYS A 31 41.75 -12.00 5.54
C CYS A 31 41.34 -12.43 6.95
N LEU A 32 42.13 -13.26 7.62
CA LEU A 32 41.86 -13.69 9.00
C LEU A 32 41.96 -12.50 9.98
N LEU A 33 42.95 -11.63 9.81
CA LEU A 33 43.11 -10.43 10.64
C LEU A 33 41.96 -9.43 10.43
N ILE A 34 41.49 -9.28 9.19
CA ILE A 34 40.31 -8.47 8.87
C ILE A 34 39.07 -9.08 9.54
N ALA A 35 38.82 -10.38 9.42
CA ALA A 35 37.70 -11.06 10.07
C ALA A 35 37.75 -10.94 11.60
N LEU A 36 38.93 -11.11 12.21
CA LEU A 36 39.13 -10.93 13.65
C LEU A 36 38.88 -9.48 14.09
N SER A 37 39.26 -8.48 13.28
CA SER A 37 38.96 -7.08 13.57
C SER A 37 37.46 -6.79 13.56
N PHE A 38 36.69 -7.40 12.64
CA PHE A 38 35.23 -7.38 12.68
C PHE A 38 34.68 -8.06 13.96
N CYS A 39 35.23 -9.21 14.36
CA CYS A 39 34.79 -9.87 15.59
C CYS A 39 35.09 -9.09 16.88
N ILE A 40 36.13 -8.25 16.89
CA ILE A 40 36.49 -7.41 18.04
C ILE A 40 35.64 -6.14 18.09
N VAL A 41 35.40 -5.49 16.94
CA VAL A 41 34.60 -4.24 16.85
C VAL A 41 33.11 -4.50 17.11
N PHE A 42 32.59 -5.67 16.71
CA PHE A 42 31.16 -6.00 16.87
C PHE A 42 30.84 -6.79 18.15
N LYS A 43 31.83 -7.16 18.96
CA LYS A 43 31.64 -7.91 20.21
C LYS A 43 30.85 -7.17 21.32
N PRO A 44 30.77 -5.83 21.40
CA PRO A 44 29.94 -5.17 22.42
C PRO A 44 28.43 -5.24 22.14
N TYR A 45 28.00 -5.67 20.94
CA TYR A 45 26.61 -5.54 20.48
C TYR A 45 25.83 -6.87 20.42
N LEU A 46 26.42 -7.99 20.86
CA LEU A 46 25.77 -9.30 20.87
C LEU A 46 25.69 -9.82 22.30
N GLY A 47 24.65 -9.37 23.03
CA GLY A 47 24.19 -10.03 24.25
C GLY A 47 23.63 -11.44 23.95
N PRO A 48 23.43 -12.28 24.98
CA PRO A 48 22.99 -13.66 24.81
C PRO A 48 21.58 -13.71 24.19
N LEU A 49 21.46 -14.36 23.02
CA LEU A 49 20.18 -14.62 22.36
C LEU A 49 19.34 -15.61 23.18
N PRO A 50 18.10 -15.30 23.57
CA PRO A 50 17.23 -16.28 24.18
C PRO A 50 16.73 -17.27 23.11
N VAL A 51 16.82 -18.56 23.43
CA VAL A 51 16.30 -19.66 22.62
C VAL A 51 14.77 -19.53 22.55
N LEU A 52 14.25 -19.11 21.40
CA LEU A 52 12.82 -19.03 21.13
C LEU A 52 12.25 -20.43 20.85
N ASN A 53 11.65 -21.05 21.87
CA ASN A 53 10.66 -22.10 21.69
C ASN A 53 9.38 -21.48 21.13
N MET A 54 9.28 -21.38 19.80
CA MET A 54 8.08 -20.93 19.12
C MET A 54 7.04 -22.06 19.09
N ARG A 55 6.07 -21.97 19.99
CA ARG A 55 4.82 -22.74 19.91
C ARG A 55 3.95 -22.08 18.82
N MET A 56 3.63 -22.83 17.77
CA MET A 56 2.90 -22.34 16.60
C MET A 56 1.47 -21.94 16.96
N SER A 57 1.04 -20.73 16.55
CA SER A 57 -0.35 -20.31 16.52
C SER A 57 -0.81 -20.28 15.05
N MET A 58 -1.84 -21.06 14.73
CA MET A 58 -2.30 -21.38 13.37
C MET A 58 -3.43 -20.47 12.85
N ASP A 59 -3.82 -19.43 13.60
CA ASP A 59 -5.16 -18.85 13.46
C ASP A 59 -5.25 -17.66 12.47
N VAL A 60 -4.14 -16.97 12.20
CA VAL A 60 -4.17 -15.67 11.49
C VAL A 60 -4.25 -15.83 9.97
N GLY A 61 -3.58 -16.85 9.42
CA GLY A 61 -3.67 -17.19 8.00
C GLY A 61 -5.08 -17.63 7.59
N LEU A 62 -5.89 -18.08 8.55
CA LEU A 62 -7.27 -18.50 8.34
C LEU A 62 -8.20 -17.33 8.10
N ASN A 63 -7.94 -16.12 8.61
CA ASN A 63 -8.84 -14.97 8.43
C ASN A 63 -8.75 -14.36 7.03
N MET A 64 -7.54 -14.29 6.45
CA MET A 64 -7.40 -13.88 5.04
C MET A 64 -7.99 -14.95 4.08
N LEU A 65 -7.91 -16.23 4.46
CA LEU A 65 -8.49 -17.35 3.70
C LEU A 65 -10.02 -17.49 3.89
N ARG A 66 -10.57 -17.20 5.08
CA ARG A 66 -12.00 -17.32 5.41
C ARG A 66 -12.88 -16.42 4.56
N ILE A 67 -12.34 -15.27 4.16
CA ILE A 67 -13.02 -14.37 3.21
C ILE A 67 -13.29 -15.12 1.89
N MET A 68 -12.37 -15.98 1.44
CA MET A 68 -12.56 -16.78 0.23
C MET A 68 -13.73 -17.76 0.33
N ASP A 69 -13.96 -18.38 1.49
CA ASP A 69 -15.10 -19.28 1.69
C ASP A 69 -16.43 -18.52 1.64
N SER A 70 -16.50 -17.30 2.19
CA SER A 70 -17.72 -16.48 2.18
C SER A 70 -18.18 -16.02 0.79
N PHE A 71 -17.26 -15.93 -0.19
CA PHE A 71 -17.60 -15.60 -1.59
C PHE A 71 -17.87 -16.84 -2.46
N SER A 72 -17.46 -18.03 -2.02
CA SER A 72 -17.67 -19.27 -2.77
C SER A 72 -19.08 -19.85 -2.64
N SER A 73 -19.87 -19.40 -1.66
CA SER A 73 -21.19 -19.96 -1.37
C SER A 73 -22.34 -19.42 -2.24
N GLU A 74 -22.09 -18.49 -3.17
CA GLU A 74 -23.14 -17.92 -4.05
C GLU A 74 -23.20 -18.52 -5.47
N LYS A 75 -22.66 -19.72 -5.69
CA LYS A 75 -22.82 -20.37 -6.99
C LYS A 75 -22.92 -21.89 -6.91
N LEU A 76 -24.16 -22.40 -6.85
CA LEU A 76 -24.59 -23.63 -7.53
C LEU A 76 -26.09 -23.90 -7.26
N ARG A 77 -26.92 -23.64 -8.28
CA ARG A 77 -27.98 -24.57 -8.71
C ARG A 77 -28.44 -24.20 -10.10
N GLY A 78 -27.76 -24.76 -11.10
CA GLY A 78 -28.28 -24.91 -12.46
C GLY A 78 -28.51 -26.40 -12.70
N GLY A 79 -29.69 -26.74 -13.20
CA GLY A 79 -30.07 -28.07 -13.63
C GLY A 79 -31.26 -27.96 -14.59
N ASP A 80 -30.93 -27.87 -15.87
CA ASP A 80 -31.64 -28.14 -17.13
C ASP A 80 -33.18 -28.31 -17.16
N ILE A 81 -33.80 -27.69 -18.19
CA ILE A 81 -34.65 -28.38 -19.20
C ILE A 81 -34.83 -27.46 -20.43
N SER A 82 -34.69 -28.09 -21.60
CA SER A 82 -34.98 -27.60 -22.96
C SER A 82 -36.47 -27.31 -23.20
N SER A 83 -36.82 -26.21 -23.90
CA SER A 83 -37.65 -26.25 -25.13
C SER A 83 -38.01 -24.85 -25.68
N SER A 84 -37.99 -24.75 -27.01
CA SER A 84 -38.96 -24.10 -27.91
C SER A 84 -39.61 -22.75 -27.54
N MET A 85 -39.24 -21.71 -28.31
CA MET A 85 -40.10 -20.83 -29.14
C MET A 85 -41.51 -20.45 -28.64
N THR A 86 -41.83 -19.15 -28.59
CA THR A 86 -42.92 -18.44 -29.33
C THR A 86 -43.42 -17.20 -28.58
N THR A 87 -43.47 -16.07 -29.28
CA THR A 87 -44.18 -14.84 -28.93
C THR A 87 -45.69 -15.03 -29.10
N ILE A 88 -46.54 -14.69 -28.11
CA ILE A 88 -47.94 -14.26 -28.29
C ILE A 88 -48.44 -13.53 -27.02
N VAL A 89 -49.29 -12.55 -27.27
CA VAL A 89 -49.90 -11.49 -26.44
C VAL A 89 -51.09 -12.00 -25.59
N THR A 90 -51.53 -11.14 -24.65
CA THR A 90 -52.82 -11.04 -23.87
C THR A 90 -52.73 -11.50 -22.41
N GLU A 91 -53.44 -10.93 -21.43
CA GLU A 91 -53.98 -9.58 -21.10
C GLU A 91 -54.47 -9.70 -19.63
N THR A 92 -54.52 -8.58 -18.87
CA THR A 92 -55.28 -8.36 -17.60
C THR A 92 -54.89 -9.19 -16.35
N SER A 93 -54.87 -8.69 -15.10
CA SER A 93 -55.62 -7.60 -14.46
C SER A 93 -54.91 -6.97 -13.23
N SER A 94 -55.19 -5.67 -13.05
CA SER A 94 -55.44 -4.92 -11.80
C SER A 94 -54.39 -4.89 -10.67
N SER A 95 -53.77 -3.73 -10.44
CA SER A 95 -54.36 -2.64 -9.63
C SER A 95 -53.42 -1.43 -9.55
N GLU A 96 -53.99 -0.28 -9.86
CA GLU A 96 -53.44 1.08 -9.96
C GLU A 96 -53.36 1.76 -8.57
N ILE A 97 -52.30 2.54 -8.24
CA ILE A 97 -52.18 4.04 -8.28
C ILE A 97 -52.88 4.71 -7.06
N GLU A 98 -52.50 5.80 -6.38
CA GLU A 98 -51.49 6.88 -6.51
C GLU A 98 -51.24 7.57 -5.15
N MET A 99 -50.27 8.49 -5.18
CA MET A 99 -50.00 9.58 -4.24
C MET A 99 -51.14 10.60 -4.11
N VAL A 100 -51.22 11.32 -2.98
CA VAL A 100 -51.96 12.59 -2.86
C VAL A 100 -51.17 13.58 -2.00
N GLU A 101 -50.84 14.73 -2.60
CA GLU A 101 -50.58 16.01 -1.95
C GLU A 101 -51.90 16.60 -1.44
N GLU A 102 -51.89 17.30 -0.30
CA GLU A 102 -52.96 18.27 -0.01
C GLU A 102 -52.40 19.48 0.74
N SER A 103 -52.59 20.64 0.11
CA SER A 103 -52.54 21.97 0.70
C SER A 103 -53.97 22.42 0.96
N ASP A 104 -54.24 23.08 2.08
CA ASP A 104 -55.34 24.04 2.12
C ASP A 104 -55.16 25.15 3.16
N THR A 105 -55.63 26.34 2.77
CA THR A 105 -55.55 27.64 3.45
C THR A 105 -56.83 28.00 4.20
N THR A 106 -56.74 28.71 5.33
CA THR A 106 -57.38 30.03 5.62
C THR A 106 -57.43 30.34 7.13
N GLY A 107 -57.23 31.62 7.50
CA GLY A 107 -57.47 32.13 8.85
C GLY A 107 -56.65 33.36 9.23
N THR A 108 -57.20 34.54 8.99
CA THR A 108 -56.70 35.90 9.30
C THR A 108 -56.52 36.19 10.80
N ASN A 109 -55.48 36.97 11.15
CA ASN A 109 -55.60 38.19 11.98
C ASN A 109 -54.28 38.96 12.03
N GLU A 110 -54.32 40.23 11.61
CA GLU A 110 -53.26 41.23 11.78
C GLU A 110 -53.19 41.71 13.23
N THR A 111 -51.98 41.94 13.75
CA THR A 111 -51.74 43.02 14.71
C THR A 111 -50.31 43.53 14.57
N ILE A 112 -50.20 44.81 14.22
CA ILE A 112 -48.96 45.60 14.12
C ILE A 112 -48.46 45.94 15.53
N SER A 113 -47.17 45.77 15.80
CA SER A 113 -46.45 46.60 16.79
C SER A 113 -44.97 46.70 16.45
N ASN A 114 -44.52 47.94 16.24
CA ASN A 114 -43.14 48.37 16.06
C ASN A 114 -42.29 48.08 17.31
N GLY A 115 -41.04 47.67 17.12
CA GLY A 115 -40.08 47.63 18.24
C GLY A 115 -38.71 47.06 17.93
N THR A 116 -37.82 47.94 17.46
CA THR A 116 -36.37 47.93 17.74
C THR A 116 -35.52 46.79 17.18
N THR A 117 -34.82 47.12 16.10
CA THR A 117 -33.53 46.54 15.69
C THR A 117 -32.60 46.34 16.87
N VAL A 118 -32.35 45.08 17.24
CA VAL A 118 -31.12 44.68 17.93
C VAL A 118 -30.34 43.82 16.95
N ILE A 119 -29.37 44.45 16.30
CA ILE A 119 -28.32 43.75 15.55
C ILE A 119 -27.49 42.98 16.59
N LYS A 120 -27.85 41.72 16.84
CA LYS A 120 -26.93 40.78 17.49
C LYS A 120 -25.98 40.27 16.42
N ASN A 121 -24.83 40.93 16.32
CA ASN A 121 -23.65 40.38 15.68
C ASN A 121 -23.35 38.99 16.28
N LYS A 122 -23.72 37.93 15.56
CA LYS A 122 -23.20 36.58 15.78
C LYS A 122 -21.75 36.54 15.28
N ASN A 123 -20.84 37.12 16.06
CA ASN A 123 -19.47 36.63 16.09
C ASN A 123 -19.44 35.46 17.08
N SER A 124 -19.98 34.30 16.68
CA SER A 124 -19.64 33.05 17.36
C SER A 124 -18.33 32.57 16.77
N SER A 125 -17.22 32.97 17.38
CA SER A 125 -16.01 32.17 17.37
C SER A 125 -16.41 30.77 17.83
N GLN A 126 -16.43 29.79 16.93
CA GLN A 126 -16.63 28.38 17.28
C GLN A 126 -15.50 27.97 18.23
N GLN A 127 -15.77 28.00 19.53
CA GLN A 127 -14.95 27.30 20.51
C GLN A 127 -15.08 25.81 20.16
N LYS A 128 -14.00 25.19 19.64
CA LYS A 128 -13.98 23.75 19.42
C LYS A 128 -14.23 23.06 20.76
N GLU A 129 -15.35 22.35 20.86
CA GLU A 129 -15.72 21.58 22.03
C GLU A 129 -14.63 20.54 22.36
N MET A 130 -14.24 20.45 23.63
CA MET A 130 -13.25 19.46 24.08
C MET A 130 -13.83 18.07 23.88
N LYS A 131 -13.19 17.24 23.06
CA LYS A 131 -13.77 15.96 22.64
C LYS A 131 -12.70 14.97 22.21
N THR A 132 -12.79 13.75 22.73
CA THR A 132 -12.08 12.57 22.22
C THR A 132 -13.07 11.66 21.53
N VAL A 133 -12.81 11.30 20.28
CA VAL A 133 -13.62 10.33 19.53
C VAL A 133 -12.71 9.28 18.93
N CYS A 134 -12.90 8.02 19.31
CA CYS A 134 -12.19 6.89 18.72
C CYS A 134 -13.10 6.17 17.74
N HIS A 135 -12.60 5.97 16.53
CA HIS A 135 -13.30 5.32 15.41
C HIS A 135 -12.67 3.95 15.18
N VAL A 136 -13.50 2.91 15.20
CA VAL A 136 -13.11 1.52 15.14
C VAL A 136 -13.76 0.91 13.90
N GLU A 137 -13.08 0.95 12.76
CA GLU A 137 -13.57 0.45 11.45
C GLU A 137 -12.87 -0.84 10.99
N GLU A 138 -13.48 -1.64 10.13
CA GLU A 138 -13.00 -2.98 9.71
C GLU A 138 -11.47 -3.12 9.58
N SER A 139 -10.82 -2.20 8.86
CA SER A 139 -9.37 -2.24 8.60
C SER A 139 -8.57 -1.10 9.21
N THR A 140 -9.21 -0.22 10.00
CA THR A 140 -8.49 0.89 10.65
C THR A 140 -9.06 1.26 12.00
N GLU A 141 -8.20 1.88 12.80
CA GLU A 141 -8.53 2.46 14.08
C GLU A 141 -7.81 3.79 14.20
N PHE A 142 -8.53 4.83 14.59
CA PHE A 142 -7.93 6.13 14.87
C PHE A 142 -8.77 6.92 15.87
N CYS A 143 -8.12 7.78 16.64
CA CYS A 143 -8.79 8.67 17.59
C CYS A 143 -8.50 10.13 17.26
N GLU A 144 -9.54 10.96 17.28
CA GLU A 144 -9.45 12.41 17.08
C GLU A 144 -9.71 13.11 18.42
N MET A 145 -8.75 13.94 18.84
CA MET A 145 -8.77 14.63 20.13
C MET A 145 -8.71 16.15 19.89
N ASN A 146 -9.54 16.92 20.60
CA ASN A 146 -9.49 18.38 20.63
C ASN A 146 -9.57 18.88 22.09
N GLY A 147 -8.69 19.79 22.51
CA GLY A 147 -8.59 20.27 23.90
C GLY A 147 -7.15 20.60 24.30
N ASP A 148 -6.81 20.56 25.59
CA ASP A 148 -5.41 20.58 26.06
C ASP A 148 -4.83 19.17 25.93
N ILE A 149 -4.21 18.87 24.78
CA ILE A 149 -3.67 17.53 24.50
C ILE A 149 -2.18 17.50 24.81
N ARG A 150 -1.75 16.57 25.65
CA ARG A 150 -0.35 16.38 26.06
C ARG A 150 0.13 15.01 25.60
N VAL A 151 1.17 14.98 24.76
CA VAL A 151 1.74 13.77 24.17
C VAL A 151 3.05 13.48 24.88
N ASP A 152 3.10 12.36 25.61
CA ASP A 152 4.31 11.82 26.24
C ASP A 152 4.80 10.62 25.44
N GLY A 153 5.95 10.79 24.77
CA GLY A 153 6.59 9.74 23.98
C GLY A 153 7.14 8.60 24.83
N ASN A 154 7.70 8.91 26.00
CA ASN A 154 8.36 7.95 26.86
C ASN A 154 7.38 6.92 27.45
N SER A 155 6.16 7.35 27.74
CA SER A 155 5.07 6.46 28.18
C SER A 155 4.15 6.01 27.06
N SER A 156 4.41 6.42 25.81
CA SER A 156 3.52 6.23 24.65
C SER A 156 2.07 6.54 25.00
N THR A 157 1.83 7.71 25.60
CA THR A 157 0.50 8.10 26.11
C THR A 157 0.11 9.48 25.60
N VAL A 158 -1.15 9.63 25.18
CA VAL A 158 -1.77 10.91 24.85
C VAL A 158 -2.82 11.24 25.90
N PHE A 159 -2.65 12.35 26.58
CA PHE A 159 -3.54 12.85 27.62
C PHE A 159 -4.38 13.99 27.07
N MET A 160 -5.68 14.01 27.37
CA MET A 160 -6.49 15.21 27.30
C MET A 160 -6.70 15.72 28.72
N ALA A 161 -5.99 16.80 29.04
CA ALA A 161 -6.06 17.48 30.32
C ALA A 161 -7.33 18.34 30.41
N VAL A 162 -7.97 18.30 31.57
CA VAL A 162 -9.17 19.10 31.89
C VAL A 162 -8.98 19.77 33.25
N ASP A 163 -9.51 20.99 33.39
CA ASP A 163 -9.51 21.74 34.66
C ASP A 163 -10.67 21.32 35.59
N THR A 164 -11.66 20.59 35.07
CA THR A 164 -12.86 20.16 35.79
C THR A 164 -13.07 18.66 35.66
N MET A 165 -13.63 18.04 36.69
CA MET A 165 -13.94 16.60 36.72
C MET A 165 -14.89 16.20 35.58
N VAL A 166 -14.34 15.70 34.48
CA VAL A 166 -15.05 15.05 33.39
C VAL A 166 -14.90 13.54 33.56
N ALA A 167 -15.82 12.73 33.03
CA ALA A 167 -15.69 11.28 33.09
C ALA A 167 -14.39 10.81 32.43
N ASN A 168 -13.53 10.13 33.20
CA ASN A 168 -12.28 9.58 32.70
C ASN A 168 -12.57 8.43 31.74
N SER A 169 -11.90 8.44 30.59
CA SER A 169 -11.95 7.31 29.65
C SER A 169 -10.54 6.98 29.16
N SER A 170 -10.25 5.69 29.05
CA SER A 170 -8.98 5.18 28.53
C SER A 170 -9.21 4.31 27.29
N TRP A 171 -8.33 4.47 26.30
CA TRP A 171 -8.32 3.65 25.09
C TRP A 171 -6.89 3.21 24.77
N VAL A 172 -6.71 2.08 24.11
CA VAL A 172 -5.39 1.60 23.66
C VAL A 172 -5.44 1.35 22.17
N ILE A 173 -4.52 1.95 21.42
CA ILE A 173 -4.49 1.92 19.96
C ILE A 173 -3.09 1.58 19.46
N GLY A 174 -2.99 0.76 18.41
CA GLY A 174 -1.76 0.66 17.61
C GLY A 174 -1.89 1.56 16.39
N PRO A 175 -1.13 2.68 16.28
CA PRO A 175 -1.40 3.71 15.27
C PRO A 175 -0.90 3.31 13.87
N TYR A 176 -1.43 2.22 13.32
CA TYR A 176 -1.08 1.60 12.02
C TYR A 176 -2.33 1.13 11.28
N ALA A 177 -2.49 1.48 10.00
CA ALA A 177 -3.71 1.27 9.23
C ALA A 177 -3.84 -0.14 8.63
N ARG A 178 -3.69 -1.18 9.45
CA ARG A 178 -4.00 -2.58 9.07
C ARG A 178 -4.56 -3.33 10.27
N ARG A 179 -5.62 -2.77 10.85
CA ARG A 179 -6.23 -3.28 12.08
C ARG A 179 -6.60 -4.76 11.90
N GLY A 180 -6.28 -5.58 12.90
CA GLY A 180 -6.56 -7.02 12.90
C GLY A 180 -5.46 -7.89 12.28
N ASP A 181 -4.41 -7.32 11.68
CA ASP A 181 -3.24 -8.08 11.22
C ASP A 181 -2.24 -8.28 12.38
N GLU A 182 -2.33 -9.43 13.03
CA GLU A 182 -1.48 -9.74 14.19
C GLU A 182 0.02 -9.74 13.86
N GLU A 183 0.41 -10.15 12.66
CA GLU A 183 1.82 -10.21 12.25
C GLU A 183 2.41 -8.81 12.09
N ALA A 184 1.66 -7.87 11.51
CA ALA A 184 2.05 -6.46 11.49
C ALA A 184 2.15 -5.92 12.92
N PHE A 185 1.13 -6.17 13.76
CA PHE A 185 1.02 -5.60 15.10
C PHE A 185 2.07 -6.14 16.10
N LYS A 186 2.78 -7.23 15.79
CA LYS A 186 3.99 -7.65 16.56
C LYS A 186 5.10 -6.61 16.54
N ARG A 187 5.09 -5.69 15.56
CA ARG A 187 6.10 -4.63 15.37
C ARG A 187 5.51 -3.23 15.53
N ILE A 188 4.37 -3.11 16.20
CA ILE A 188 3.68 -1.83 16.42
C ILE A 188 3.64 -1.54 17.91
N THR A 189 4.16 -0.38 18.31
CA THR A 189 4.03 0.12 19.67
C THR A 189 2.60 0.56 19.93
N LYS A 190 2.00 0.08 21.03
CA LYS A 190 0.66 0.46 21.45
C LYS A 190 0.70 1.76 22.24
N TRP A 191 -0.18 2.67 21.89
CA TRP A 191 -0.35 3.96 22.54
C TRP A 191 -1.60 3.96 23.42
N SER A 192 -1.46 4.54 24.62
CA SER A 192 -2.59 4.78 25.52
C SER A 192 -3.18 6.16 25.28
N ILE A 193 -4.49 6.27 25.21
CA ILE A 193 -5.21 7.54 25.13
C ILE A 193 -6.01 7.69 26.42
N LYS A 194 -5.76 8.76 27.16
CA LYS A 194 -6.45 9.06 28.42
C LYS A 194 -7.16 10.40 28.28
N SER A 195 -8.48 10.41 28.49
CA SER A 195 -9.30 11.62 28.41
C SER A 195 -9.95 11.94 29.75
N GLY A 196 -10.19 13.23 30.01
CA GLY A 196 -10.76 13.70 31.28
C GLY A 196 -9.75 13.75 32.42
N VAL A 197 -8.46 13.74 32.12
CA VAL A 197 -7.40 13.63 33.14
C VAL A 197 -7.19 14.97 33.82
N ASP A 198 -7.06 14.98 35.15
CA ASP A 198 -6.80 16.20 35.91
C ASP A 198 -5.48 16.85 35.44
N ALA A 199 -5.57 18.12 35.04
CA ALA A 199 -4.47 18.88 34.46
C ALA A 199 -3.28 19.13 35.42
N TYR A 200 -3.52 19.09 36.73
CA TYR A 200 -2.58 19.48 37.79
C TYR A 200 -2.05 18.28 38.57
N GLU A 201 -2.81 17.20 38.68
CA GLU A 201 -2.42 16.01 39.46
C GLU A 201 -1.94 14.84 38.60
N GLU A 202 -2.59 14.59 37.45
CA GLU A 202 -2.40 13.35 36.69
C GLU A 202 -1.77 13.56 35.31
N ALA A 203 -2.07 14.67 34.62
CA ALA A 203 -1.50 14.96 33.31
C ALA A 203 -0.09 15.55 33.44
N PRO A 204 0.89 15.09 32.65
CA PRO A 204 2.26 15.59 32.74
C PRO A 204 2.32 17.08 32.35
N GLN A 205 3.28 17.82 32.90
CA GLN A 205 3.43 19.25 32.58
C GLN A 205 3.84 19.46 31.13
N CYS A 206 3.49 20.62 30.59
CA CYS A 206 3.76 20.94 29.20
C CYS A 206 5.16 21.52 29.01
N ASP A 207 6.03 20.82 28.26
CA ASP A 207 7.37 21.32 27.95
C ASP A 207 7.42 22.10 26.64
N GLN A 208 6.70 21.64 25.61
CA GLN A 208 6.68 22.26 24.29
C GLN A 208 5.25 22.46 23.77
N ARG A 209 4.86 23.71 23.52
CA ARG A 209 3.54 24.05 22.95
C ARG A 209 3.61 24.22 21.44
N HIS A 210 2.65 23.63 20.73
CA HIS A 210 2.54 23.69 19.28
C HIS A 210 1.16 24.24 18.88
N ASN A 211 1.13 25.19 17.94
CA ASN A 211 -0.10 25.88 17.50
C ASN A 211 -0.73 25.25 16.25
N VAL A 212 -0.32 24.04 15.87
CA VAL A 212 -0.82 23.28 14.73
C VAL A 212 -1.23 21.88 15.18
N PRO A 213 -2.16 21.20 14.50
CA PRO A 213 -2.53 19.82 14.83
C PRO A 213 -1.34 18.86 14.67
N ALA A 214 -1.43 17.71 15.33
CA ALA A 214 -0.48 16.61 15.14
C ALA A 214 -1.19 15.32 14.69
N ILE A 215 -0.46 14.49 13.94
CA ILE A 215 -0.83 13.11 13.63
C ILE A 215 0.25 12.19 14.18
N ILE A 216 -0.15 11.24 15.03
CA ILE A 216 0.69 10.15 15.53
C ILE A 216 0.46 8.90 14.67
N PHE A 217 1.50 8.38 14.04
CA PHE A 217 1.42 7.14 13.25
C PHE A 217 2.71 6.32 13.35
N SER A 218 2.57 5.02 13.15
CA SER A 218 3.69 4.07 13.19
C SER A 218 4.26 3.81 11.79
N THR A 219 5.59 3.74 11.72
CA THR A 219 6.32 3.19 10.54
C THR A 219 6.91 1.80 10.82
N GLY A 220 6.35 1.08 11.78
CA GLY A 220 6.64 -0.33 12.05
C GLY A 220 5.93 -1.28 11.06
N GLY A 221 5.38 -2.38 11.57
CA GLY A 221 4.55 -3.29 10.79
C GLY A 221 5.24 -3.82 9.53
N TYR A 222 4.64 -3.55 8.36
CA TYR A 222 5.16 -3.96 7.05
C TYR A 222 5.93 -2.87 6.30
N ALA A 223 6.27 -1.75 6.94
CA ALA A 223 7.09 -0.70 6.32
C ALA A 223 8.37 -1.30 5.72
N GLY A 224 8.64 -0.98 4.45
CA GLY A 224 9.69 -1.59 3.64
C GLY A 224 9.18 -2.46 2.50
N ASN A 225 7.97 -3.02 2.63
CA ASN A 225 7.31 -3.69 1.52
C ASN A 225 6.56 -2.66 0.68
N ASN A 226 6.92 -2.51 -0.60
CA ASN A 226 6.36 -1.46 -1.45
C ASN A 226 4.83 -1.51 -1.59
N PHE A 227 4.18 -2.66 -1.51
CA PHE A 227 2.72 -2.71 -1.53
C PHE A 227 2.15 -2.06 -0.25
N HIS A 228 2.61 -2.57 0.91
CA HIS A 228 2.21 -2.09 2.23
C HIS A 228 2.58 -0.63 2.50
N ASP A 229 3.74 -0.17 2.02
CA ASP A 229 4.16 1.22 2.14
C ASP A 229 3.07 2.16 1.61
N TYR A 230 2.45 1.84 0.47
CA TYR A 230 1.37 2.64 -0.08
C TYR A 230 0.03 2.41 0.61
N THR A 231 -0.37 1.14 0.79
CA THR A 231 -1.73 0.82 1.25
C THR A 231 -1.94 0.97 2.77
N ASP A 232 -0.87 0.83 3.58
CA ASP A 232 -0.94 0.90 5.05
C ASP A 232 -0.47 2.25 5.60
N ILE A 233 0.36 2.99 4.86
CA ILE A 233 0.99 4.21 5.37
C ILE A 233 0.77 5.41 4.45
N VAL A 234 1.29 5.43 3.22
CA VAL A 234 1.25 6.64 2.38
C VAL A 234 -0.17 7.09 2.04
N LEU A 235 -1.04 6.19 1.56
CA LEU A 235 -2.42 6.51 1.23
C LEU A 235 -3.23 6.88 2.50
N PRO A 236 -3.17 6.10 3.60
CA PRO A 236 -3.83 6.48 4.85
C PRO A 236 -3.33 7.80 5.46
N LEU A 237 -2.02 8.07 5.39
CA LEU A 237 -1.44 9.33 5.85
C LEU A 237 -1.93 10.50 4.99
N TYR A 238 -2.01 10.35 3.67
CA TYR A 238 -2.63 11.35 2.79
C TYR A 238 -4.09 11.62 3.21
N LEU A 239 -4.91 10.58 3.37
CA LEU A 239 -6.31 10.74 3.77
C LEU A 239 -6.47 11.45 5.12
N THR A 240 -5.58 11.17 6.06
CA THR A 240 -5.62 11.73 7.42
C THR A 240 -5.14 13.19 7.45
N SER A 241 -4.10 13.50 6.69
CA SER A 241 -3.38 14.79 6.77
C SER A 241 -3.84 15.83 5.75
N ARG A 242 -4.42 15.42 4.60
CA ARG A 242 -4.69 16.33 3.49
C ARG A 242 -5.60 17.50 3.85
N GLN A 243 -6.51 17.30 4.80
CA GLN A 243 -7.42 18.33 5.32
C GLN A 243 -6.70 19.53 5.96
N PHE A 244 -5.43 19.38 6.34
CA PHE A 244 -4.63 20.44 6.98
C PHE A 244 -3.75 21.21 5.99
N ASP A 245 -3.71 20.82 4.71
CA ASP A 245 -2.91 21.46 3.65
C ASP A 245 -1.45 21.78 4.02
N GLY A 246 -0.81 20.87 4.75
CA GLY A 246 0.58 21.01 5.22
C GLY A 246 0.73 21.62 6.62
N GLU A 247 -0.34 22.19 7.19
CA GLU A 247 -0.37 22.75 8.55
C GLU A 247 -0.63 21.67 9.61
N VAL A 248 0.22 20.64 9.63
CA VAL A 248 0.12 19.51 10.58
C VAL A 248 1.51 18.96 10.89
N LYS A 249 1.79 18.66 12.16
CA LYS A 249 3.03 18.00 12.58
C LYS A 249 2.88 16.49 12.57
N PHE A 250 3.94 15.79 12.17
CA PHE A 250 3.99 14.32 12.21
C PHE A 250 4.85 13.86 13.37
N LEU A 251 4.23 13.10 14.27
CA LEU A 251 4.87 12.44 15.40
C LEU A 251 4.94 10.94 15.07
N ILE A 252 6.14 10.44 14.78
CA ILE A 252 6.32 9.11 14.21
C ILE A 252 6.84 8.17 15.30
N THR A 253 6.05 7.13 15.61
CA THR A 253 6.43 6.03 16.49
C THR A 253 6.93 4.84 15.65
N ASP A 254 7.70 3.93 16.23
CA ASP A 254 8.41 2.85 15.54
C ASP A 254 9.16 3.38 14.31
N LYS A 255 9.85 4.51 14.47
CA LYS A 255 10.41 5.26 13.33
C LYS A 255 11.43 4.43 12.57
N ASN A 256 11.17 4.20 11.28
CA ASN A 256 12.07 3.54 10.35
C ASN A 256 12.78 4.59 9.47
N PRO A 257 14.06 4.93 9.72
CA PRO A 257 14.74 6.01 9.00
C PRO A 257 14.85 5.78 7.49
N TRP A 258 15.00 4.52 7.07
CA TRP A 258 15.05 4.19 5.64
C TRP A 258 13.71 4.47 4.95
N TRP A 259 12.58 4.20 5.63
CA TRP A 259 11.25 4.50 5.10
C TRP A 259 11.03 6.00 4.97
N ILE A 260 11.45 6.77 5.98
CA ILE A 260 11.40 8.24 5.96
C ILE A 260 12.19 8.78 4.77
N GLU A 261 13.38 8.25 4.52
CA GLU A 261 14.19 8.66 3.38
C GLU A 261 13.53 8.32 2.03
N LYS A 262 13.05 7.09 1.90
CA LYS A 262 12.36 6.61 0.70
C LYS A 262 11.19 7.52 0.29
N PHE A 263 10.42 8.02 1.26
CA PHE A 263 9.21 8.82 1.04
C PHE A 263 9.36 10.30 1.40
N ARG A 264 10.59 10.81 1.50
CA ARG A 264 10.90 12.19 1.91
C ARG A 264 10.06 13.24 1.16
N ASN A 265 9.98 13.13 -0.17
CA ASN A 265 9.24 14.09 -1.00
C ASN A 265 7.74 14.11 -0.69
N ILE A 266 7.15 12.95 -0.38
CA ILE A 266 5.73 12.85 0.01
C ILE A 266 5.54 13.48 1.37
N LEU A 267 6.38 13.14 2.35
CA LEU A 267 6.28 13.66 3.72
C LEU A 267 6.40 15.19 3.75
N GLN A 268 7.38 15.75 3.02
CA GLN A 268 7.56 17.20 2.87
C GLN A 268 6.40 17.89 2.14
N LYS A 269 5.65 17.16 1.30
CA LYS A 269 4.46 17.69 0.63
C LYS A 269 3.22 17.63 1.52
N LEU A 270 3.16 16.71 2.48
CA LEU A 270 2.03 16.56 3.42
C LEU A 270 2.17 17.39 4.69
N SER A 271 3.39 17.78 5.07
CA SER A 271 3.68 18.61 6.25
C SER A 271 4.77 19.62 5.96
N ARG A 272 4.58 20.86 6.43
CA ARG A 272 5.57 21.94 6.38
C ARG A 272 6.53 21.92 7.58
N TYR A 273 6.34 21.00 8.52
CA TYR A 273 7.08 20.91 9.76
C TYR A 273 8.06 19.74 9.76
N GLU A 274 9.07 19.82 10.61
CA GLU A 274 10.01 18.72 10.82
C GLU A 274 9.29 17.50 11.42
N LEU A 275 9.75 16.31 10.99
CA LEU A 275 9.23 15.02 11.45
C LEU A 275 9.81 14.69 12.82
N VAL A 276 8.95 14.48 13.81
CA VAL A 276 9.37 14.15 15.18
C VAL A 276 9.48 12.63 15.33
N ASP A 277 10.60 12.15 15.85
CA ASP A 277 10.77 10.76 16.32
C ASP A 277 10.27 10.69 17.76
N ILE A 278 8.96 10.47 17.94
CA ILE A 278 8.32 10.69 19.23
C ILE A 278 8.83 9.71 20.31
N ASP A 279 9.32 8.53 19.90
CA ASP A 279 9.88 7.52 20.80
C ASP A 279 11.20 7.97 21.45
N LYS A 280 11.85 9.01 20.91
CA LYS A 280 13.10 9.57 21.42
C LYS A 280 12.92 10.93 22.10
N GLU A 281 11.71 11.47 22.11
CA GLU A 281 11.44 12.73 22.80
C GLU A 281 11.37 12.50 24.31
N VAL A 282 12.08 13.37 25.03
CA VAL A 282 12.02 13.43 26.51
C VAL A 282 11.03 14.47 27.00
N ASN A 283 10.66 15.41 26.13
CA ASN A 283 9.76 16.52 26.43
C ASN A 283 8.32 16.13 26.12
N VAL A 284 7.38 16.66 26.89
CA VAL A 284 5.95 16.54 26.63
C VAL A 284 5.53 17.57 25.59
N HIS A 285 4.96 17.10 24.48
CA HIS A 285 4.48 17.94 23.40
C HIS A 285 2.99 18.23 23.56
N CYS A 286 2.61 19.51 23.57
CA CYS A 286 1.23 19.92 23.77
C CYS A 286 0.61 20.55 22.52
N PHE A 287 -0.63 20.16 22.25
CA PHE A 287 -1.37 20.52 21.05
C PHE A 287 -2.81 20.85 21.41
N THR A 288 -3.48 21.62 20.56
CA THR A 288 -4.93 21.81 20.67
C THR A 288 -5.74 20.71 19.98
N SER A 289 -5.10 19.94 19.10
CA SER A 289 -5.73 18.88 18.32
C SER A 289 -4.71 17.81 17.92
N VAL A 290 -5.05 16.54 18.15
CA VAL A 290 -4.20 15.39 17.80
C VAL A 290 -5.07 14.29 17.18
N ILE A 291 -4.57 13.66 16.12
CA ILE A 291 -5.11 12.41 15.59
C ILE A 291 -4.10 11.30 15.90
N VAL A 292 -4.54 10.22 16.54
CA VAL A 292 -3.73 9.03 16.81
C VAL A 292 -4.19 7.91 15.88
N GLY A 293 -3.32 7.40 15.02
CA GLY A 293 -3.68 6.45 13.96
C GLY A 293 -3.98 7.12 12.62
N LEU A 294 -4.30 6.31 11.61
CA LEU A 294 -4.49 6.77 10.22
C LEU A 294 -5.84 6.31 9.66
N LYS A 295 -6.53 7.19 8.93
CA LYS A 295 -7.77 6.90 8.22
C LYS A 295 -7.48 6.04 6.99
N ARG A 296 -8.17 4.90 6.82
CA ARG A 296 -8.01 4.00 5.68
C ARG A 296 -9.34 3.38 5.28
N TYR A 297 -9.56 3.26 3.97
CA TYR A 297 -10.69 2.50 3.44
C TYR A 297 -10.40 0.98 3.49
N PRO A 298 -11.39 0.10 3.76
CA PRO A 298 -11.12 -1.33 3.96
C PRO A 298 -10.40 -2.02 2.78
N LYS A 299 -10.74 -1.64 1.55
CA LYS A 299 -10.14 -2.22 0.33
C LYS A 299 -8.76 -1.64 0.02
N GLU A 300 -7.87 -2.50 -0.48
CA GLU A 300 -6.50 -2.16 -0.82
C GLU A 300 -6.41 -1.05 -1.88
N LEU A 301 -5.49 -0.09 -1.71
CA LEU A 301 -5.19 0.99 -2.67
C LEU A 301 -6.44 1.72 -3.23
N LYS A 302 -7.46 1.89 -2.40
CA LYS A 302 -8.74 2.50 -2.80
C LYS A 302 -9.13 3.63 -1.86
N ILE A 303 -9.83 4.61 -2.42
CA ILE A 303 -10.58 5.62 -1.68
C ILE A 303 -12.02 5.56 -2.17
N ASP A 304 -12.97 5.61 -1.25
CA ASP A 304 -14.40 5.71 -1.55
C ASP A 304 -14.83 7.20 -1.51
N PRO A 305 -15.10 7.83 -2.67
CA PRO A 305 -15.47 9.25 -2.72
C PRO A 305 -16.81 9.57 -2.06
N SER A 306 -17.64 8.56 -1.76
CA SER A 306 -18.89 8.77 -1.01
C SER A 306 -18.64 8.95 0.50
N LYS A 307 -17.49 8.50 0.99
CA LYS A 307 -17.09 8.53 2.41
C LYS A 307 -15.90 9.45 2.69
N SER A 308 -15.30 10.02 1.64
CA SER A 308 -14.10 10.84 1.71
C SER A 308 -14.22 12.01 0.74
N PRO A 309 -13.76 13.22 1.10
CA PRO A 309 -13.70 14.35 0.17
C PRO A 309 -12.62 14.18 -0.92
N TYR A 310 -11.86 13.09 -0.87
CA TYR A 310 -10.80 12.75 -1.81
C TYR A 310 -11.14 11.46 -2.56
N SER A 311 -10.56 11.29 -3.75
CA SER A 311 -10.55 10.05 -4.51
C SER A 311 -9.13 9.62 -4.85
N MET A 312 -9.00 8.45 -5.48
CA MET A 312 -7.72 7.99 -6.02
C MET A 312 -7.14 8.92 -7.09
N LYS A 313 -7.99 9.69 -7.79
CA LYS A 313 -7.55 10.72 -8.74
C LYS A 313 -6.82 11.86 -8.04
N GLU A 314 -7.38 12.44 -6.97
CA GLU A 314 -6.70 13.51 -6.22
C GLU A 314 -5.43 12.99 -5.55
N PHE A 315 -5.44 11.75 -5.02
CA PHE A 315 -4.24 11.14 -4.45
C PHE A 315 -3.12 11.00 -5.49
N ARG A 316 -3.41 10.50 -6.70
CA ARG A 316 -2.43 10.43 -7.78
C ARG A 316 -1.96 11.81 -8.21
N GLN A 317 -2.85 12.80 -8.28
CA GLN A 317 -2.47 14.17 -8.58
C GLN A 317 -1.52 14.76 -7.51
N PHE A 318 -1.75 14.44 -6.24
CA PHE A 318 -0.83 14.78 -5.16
C PHE A 318 0.55 14.14 -5.36
N LEU A 319 0.61 12.84 -5.67
CA LEU A 319 1.88 12.15 -5.96
C LEU A 319 2.61 12.77 -7.16
N ARG A 320 1.86 13.11 -8.22
CA ARG A 320 2.39 13.79 -9.40
C ARG A 320 3.01 15.14 -9.04
N SER A 321 2.37 15.91 -8.17
CA SER A 321 2.94 17.17 -7.65
C SER A 321 4.19 16.95 -6.81
N ALA A 322 4.19 15.94 -5.93
CA ALA A 322 5.34 15.63 -5.05
C ALA A 322 6.60 15.24 -5.82
N TYR A 323 6.46 14.68 -7.03
CA TYR A 323 7.56 14.25 -7.89
C TYR A 323 7.69 15.04 -9.20
N SER A 324 6.95 16.15 -9.35
CA SER A 324 6.98 17.00 -10.56
C SER A 324 6.76 16.25 -11.88
N LEU A 325 5.83 15.29 -11.88
CA LEU A 325 5.56 14.39 -12.99
C LEU A 325 4.83 15.10 -14.13
N LYS A 326 5.39 15.06 -15.34
CA LYS A 326 4.94 15.89 -16.47
C LYS A 326 3.86 15.25 -17.35
N LYS A 327 3.88 13.93 -17.51
CA LYS A 327 2.96 13.26 -18.45
C LYS A 327 1.62 13.01 -17.76
N GLU A 328 0.60 13.77 -18.15
CA GLU A 328 -0.75 13.67 -17.58
C GLU A 328 -1.51 12.47 -18.11
N ASN A 329 -1.51 12.27 -19.43
CA ASN A 329 -2.28 11.24 -20.10
C ASN A 329 -1.37 10.27 -20.86
N ALA A 330 -1.78 9.00 -20.92
CA ALA A 330 -1.22 8.03 -21.85
C ALA A 330 -1.45 8.48 -23.28
N ILE A 331 -0.61 7.99 -24.19
CA ILE A 331 -0.72 8.29 -25.61
C ILE A 331 -2.08 7.85 -26.16
N ASN A 332 -2.74 8.75 -26.87
CA ASN A 332 -3.86 8.39 -27.73
C ASN A 332 -3.32 8.15 -29.15
N MET A 333 -3.39 6.89 -29.60
CA MET A 333 -2.82 6.48 -30.89
C MET A 333 -3.60 7.04 -32.10
N LYS A 334 -4.90 7.36 -31.94
CA LYS A 334 -5.69 8.02 -33.00
C LYS A 334 -5.20 9.46 -33.22
N ASP A 335 -5.12 10.23 -32.15
CA ASP A 335 -4.76 11.66 -32.21
C ASP A 335 -3.29 11.86 -32.62
N ASN A 336 -2.44 10.90 -32.29
CA ASN A 336 -1.02 10.91 -32.60
C ASN A 336 -0.70 10.61 -34.09
N GLY A 337 -1.71 10.22 -34.89
CA GLY A 337 -1.53 9.93 -36.32
C GLY A 337 -0.43 8.92 -36.61
N GLY A 338 -0.17 7.99 -35.68
CA GLY A 338 0.87 6.97 -35.77
C GLY A 338 2.34 7.45 -35.66
N LYS A 339 2.58 8.72 -35.30
CA LYS A 339 3.95 9.31 -35.33
C LYS A 339 4.85 8.82 -34.18
N LYS A 340 4.28 8.61 -33.00
CA LYS A 340 5.00 8.14 -31.79
C LYS A 340 4.59 6.73 -31.41
N ARG A 341 5.56 5.93 -30.96
CA ARG A 341 5.32 4.59 -30.43
C ARG A 341 4.91 4.64 -28.95
N PRO A 342 3.96 3.81 -28.50
CA PRO A 342 3.64 3.70 -27.08
C PRO A 342 4.81 3.08 -26.31
N ARG A 343 5.07 3.61 -25.12
CA ARG A 343 6.17 3.14 -24.26
C ARG A 343 5.67 2.07 -23.30
N LEU A 344 6.24 0.86 -23.41
CA LEU A 344 5.94 -0.29 -22.56
C LEU A 344 7.04 -0.49 -21.52
N LEU A 345 6.68 -0.34 -20.25
CA LEU A 345 7.53 -0.73 -19.13
C LEU A 345 7.33 -2.20 -18.79
N ILE A 346 8.40 -2.98 -18.81
CA ILE A 346 8.45 -4.34 -18.25
C ILE A 346 9.17 -4.27 -16.90
N VAL A 347 8.40 -4.49 -15.83
CA VAL A 347 8.93 -4.60 -14.47
C VAL A 347 9.57 -5.97 -14.30
N SER A 348 10.89 -5.98 -14.39
CA SER A 348 11.74 -7.15 -14.21
C SER A 348 12.10 -7.36 -12.74
N ARG A 349 12.55 -8.56 -12.41
CA ARG A 349 13.12 -8.92 -11.11
C ARG A 349 14.29 -9.87 -11.31
N LYS A 350 15.26 -9.84 -10.39
CA LYS A 350 16.45 -10.70 -10.48
C LYS A 350 16.22 -12.11 -9.93
N SER A 351 15.38 -12.28 -8.91
CA SER A 351 15.30 -13.53 -8.13
C SER A 351 13.94 -14.21 -8.17
N THR A 352 12.92 -13.60 -7.59
CA THR A 352 11.58 -14.21 -7.42
C THR A 352 10.52 -13.45 -8.22
N ARG A 353 9.49 -14.12 -8.74
CA ARG A 353 8.48 -13.52 -9.63
C ARG A 353 9.12 -12.85 -10.86
N ALA A 354 10.25 -13.40 -11.31
CA ALA A 354 11.02 -12.90 -12.44
C ALA A 354 10.47 -13.46 -13.76
N PHE A 355 10.61 -12.68 -14.83
CA PHE A 355 10.53 -13.23 -16.18
C PHE A 355 11.86 -13.90 -16.52
N THR A 356 11.83 -15.14 -17.00
CA THR A 356 13.05 -15.88 -17.40
C THR A 356 13.39 -15.70 -18.87
N ASN A 357 12.49 -15.13 -19.68
CA ASN A 357 12.63 -14.90 -21.11
C ASN A 357 12.37 -13.44 -21.52
N THR A 358 12.82 -12.48 -20.71
CA THR A 358 12.60 -11.04 -20.90
C THR A 358 13.01 -10.54 -22.28
N ASP A 359 14.09 -11.05 -22.87
CA ASP A 359 14.54 -10.67 -24.22
C ASP A 359 13.52 -11.07 -25.30
N ALA A 360 12.91 -12.25 -25.17
CA ALA A 360 11.88 -12.72 -26.08
C ALA A 360 10.61 -11.85 -25.98
N ILE A 361 10.19 -11.53 -24.76
CA ILE A 361 9.04 -10.63 -24.49
C ILE A 361 9.31 -9.25 -25.10
N SER A 362 10.49 -8.69 -24.84
CA SER A 362 10.91 -7.37 -25.33
C SER A 362 10.99 -7.32 -26.85
N GLY A 363 11.57 -8.36 -27.47
CA GLY A 363 11.64 -8.48 -28.92
C GLY A 363 10.25 -8.58 -29.56
N MET A 364 9.33 -9.33 -28.95
CA MET A 364 7.95 -9.44 -29.43
C MET A 364 7.21 -8.10 -29.32
N ALA A 365 7.28 -7.43 -28.16
CA ALA A 365 6.68 -6.11 -27.97
C ALA A 365 7.24 -5.06 -28.96
N THR A 366 8.55 -5.06 -29.20
CA THR A 366 9.19 -4.16 -30.17
C THR A 366 8.67 -4.40 -31.59
N ARG A 367 8.50 -5.66 -32.02
CA ARG A 367 7.91 -6.00 -33.32
C ARG A 367 6.44 -5.59 -33.45
N LEU A 368 5.71 -5.53 -32.34
CA LEU A 368 4.34 -5.00 -32.30
C LEU A 368 4.28 -3.46 -32.32
N GLY A 369 5.42 -2.78 -32.24
CA GLY A 369 5.51 -1.32 -32.35
C GLY A 369 5.63 -0.58 -31.02
N TYR A 370 5.91 -1.28 -29.91
CA TYR A 370 6.22 -0.63 -28.64
C TYR A 370 7.68 -0.12 -28.60
N GLU A 371 7.90 0.97 -27.87
CA GLU A 371 9.21 1.31 -27.33
C GLU A 371 9.32 0.66 -25.95
N VAL A 372 10.22 -0.32 -25.79
CA VAL A 372 10.28 -1.14 -24.58
C VAL A 372 11.33 -0.62 -23.61
N VAL A 373 10.94 -0.49 -22.35
CA VAL A 373 11.83 -0.21 -21.22
C VAL A 373 11.77 -1.38 -20.26
N VAL A 374 12.91 -1.97 -19.93
CA VAL A 374 13.01 -3.06 -18.95
C VAL A 374 13.77 -2.55 -17.74
N THR A 375 13.20 -2.70 -16.54
CA THR A 375 13.89 -2.29 -15.31
C THR A 375 13.40 -3.07 -14.11
N GLU A 376 14.26 -3.23 -13.11
CA GLU A 376 13.86 -3.61 -11.77
C GLU A 376 13.55 -2.31 -11.00
N VAL A 377 12.41 -2.25 -10.32
CA VAL A 377 12.05 -1.08 -9.49
C VAL A 377 12.80 -1.17 -8.18
N ASP A 378 13.41 -0.05 -7.76
CA ASP A 378 14.14 0.04 -6.50
C ASP A 378 13.51 1.07 -5.55
N SER A 379 14.21 1.43 -4.48
CA SER A 379 13.73 2.35 -3.46
C SER A 379 13.87 3.83 -3.83
N HIS A 380 14.45 4.19 -4.97
CA HIS A 380 14.59 5.58 -5.40
C HIS A 380 13.28 6.07 -6.03
N VAL A 381 12.30 6.40 -5.18
CA VAL A 381 10.92 6.66 -5.61
C VAL A 381 10.82 7.76 -6.66
N ALA A 382 11.58 8.85 -6.55
CA ALA A 382 11.56 9.92 -7.54
C ALA A 382 11.93 9.44 -8.96
N ARG A 383 13.01 8.65 -9.07
CA ARG A 383 13.45 8.08 -10.35
C ARG A 383 12.45 7.06 -10.89
N VAL A 384 11.91 6.21 -10.01
CA VAL A 384 10.90 5.22 -10.39
C VAL A 384 9.62 5.93 -10.85
N ALA A 385 9.18 6.98 -10.15
CA ALA A 385 8.00 7.75 -10.49
C ALA A 385 8.13 8.43 -11.86
N GLU A 386 9.27 9.07 -12.15
CA GLU A 386 9.54 9.69 -13.45
C GLU A 386 9.52 8.65 -14.58
N MET A 387 10.21 7.52 -14.38
CA MET A 387 10.28 6.45 -15.36
C MET A 387 8.90 5.82 -15.62
N VAL A 388 8.13 5.49 -14.58
CA VAL A 388 6.78 4.93 -14.73
C VAL A 388 5.84 5.95 -15.36
N ASN A 389 5.89 7.22 -14.95
CA ASN A 389 5.04 8.26 -15.52
C ASN A 389 5.27 8.48 -17.01
N SER A 390 6.49 8.20 -17.48
CA SER A 390 6.86 8.36 -18.87
C SER A 390 6.30 7.26 -19.80
N CYS A 391 5.72 6.19 -19.24
CA CYS A 391 5.23 5.01 -19.96
C CYS A 391 3.70 5.03 -20.16
N ASP A 392 3.24 4.37 -21.24
CA ASP A 392 1.81 4.25 -21.60
C ASP A 392 1.22 2.92 -21.15
N VAL A 393 2.08 1.91 -21.07
CA VAL A 393 1.75 0.56 -20.60
C VAL A 393 2.82 0.14 -19.61
N MET A 394 2.40 -0.51 -18.52
CA MET A 394 3.29 -1.13 -17.54
C MET A 394 2.86 -2.58 -17.34
N MET A 395 3.82 -3.50 -17.37
CA MET A 395 3.56 -4.91 -17.17
C MET A 395 4.54 -5.55 -16.20
N GLY A 396 4.10 -6.60 -15.52
CA GLY A 396 4.95 -7.39 -14.63
C GLY A 396 4.19 -8.54 -13.99
N VAL A 397 4.94 -9.48 -13.40
CA VAL A 397 4.37 -10.56 -12.59
C VAL A 397 3.71 -9.97 -11.35
N HIS A 398 2.61 -10.56 -10.87
CA HIS A 398 2.01 -10.18 -9.59
C HIS A 398 3.09 -10.11 -8.49
N GLY A 399 3.12 -8.99 -7.76
CA GLY A 399 4.13 -8.75 -6.73
C GLY A 399 5.53 -8.37 -7.25
N ALA A 400 5.71 -8.10 -8.56
CA ALA A 400 6.99 -7.65 -9.11
C ALA A 400 7.34 -6.18 -8.78
N GLY A 401 6.45 -5.46 -8.10
CA GLY A 401 6.54 -4.01 -7.88
C GLY A 401 5.48 -3.21 -8.63
N LEU A 402 4.35 -3.85 -8.97
CA LEU A 402 3.25 -3.24 -9.72
C LEU A 402 2.55 -2.09 -8.99
N THR A 403 2.71 -1.94 -7.67
CA THR A 403 2.17 -0.80 -6.91
C THR A 403 2.66 0.55 -7.44
N ASN A 404 3.79 0.59 -8.14
CA ASN A 404 4.24 1.80 -8.82
C ASN A 404 3.29 2.28 -9.93
N MET A 405 2.24 1.53 -10.28
CA MET A 405 1.12 1.97 -11.13
C MET A 405 0.51 3.30 -10.69
N VAL A 406 0.61 3.68 -9.41
CA VAL A 406 0.17 4.99 -8.90
C VAL A 406 0.78 6.17 -9.66
N PHE A 407 1.96 6.00 -10.26
CA PHE A 407 2.68 7.02 -11.02
C PHE A 407 2.42 7.01 -12.52
N LEU A 408 1.67 6.03 -13.05
CA LEU A 408 1.31 6.03 -14.46
C LEU A 408 0.58 7.33 -14.84
N PRO A 409 0.49 7.68 -16.12
CA PRO A 409 -0.44 8.72 -16.54
C PRO A 409 -1.89 8.20 -16.53
N GLU A 410 -2.85 9.11 -16.68
CA GLU A 410 -4.28 8.81 -16.88
C GLU A 410 -4.47 7.95 -18.14
N ASN A 411 -5.44 7.03 -18.13
CA ASN A 411 -5.77 6.12 -19.24
C ASN A 411 -4.66 5.14 -19.65
N ALA A 412 -3.54 5.10 -18.92
CA ALA A 412 -2.48 4.12 -19.11
C ALA A 412 -2.96 2.71 -18.78
N ILE A 413 -2.21 1.71 -19.26
CA ILE A 413 -2.60 0.31 -19.13
C ILE A 413 -1.67 -0.43 -18.17
N LEU A 414 -2.24 -1.07 -17.15
CA LEU A 414 -1.55 -2.05 -16.33
C LEU A 414 -1.83 -3.46 -16.86
N ILE A 415 -0.78 -4.20 -17.21
CA ILE A 415 -0.86 -5.62 -17.54
C ILE A 415 -0.27 -6.42 -16.38
N GLN A 416 -1.13 -7.14 -15.66
CA GLN A 416 -0.71 -8.00 -14.58
C GLN A 416 -0.58 -9.44 -15.08
N VAL A 417 0.64 -9.99 -15.02
CA VAL A 417 0.87 -11.41 -15.24
C VAL A 417 0.59 -12.15 -13.93
N ILE A 418 -0.47 -12.94 -13.94
CA ILE A 418 -1.03 -13.64 -12.78
C ILE A 418 -0.41 -15.05 -12.73
N PRO A 419 0.40 -15.38 -11.71
CA PRO A 419 1.01 -16.70 -11.58
C PRO A 419 -0.05 -17.79 -11.35
N ILE A 420 0.34 -19.06 -11.51
CA ILE A 420 -0.48 -20.15 -10.98
C ILE A 420 -0.44 -20.12 -9.45
N GLY A 421 -1.44 -20.72 -8.80
CA GLY A 421 -1.55 -20.67 -7.34
C GLY A 421 -2.94 -20.35 -6.81
N GLY A 422 -3.91 -20.00 -7.66
CA GLY A 422 -5.20 -19.45 -7.22
C GLY A 422 -5.10 -17.96 -6.86
N PHE A 423 -4.30 -17.20 -7.61
CA PHE A 423 -4.05 -15.76 -7.40
C PHE A 423 -5.18 -14.84 -7.84
N GLU A 424 -6.25 -15.35 -8.45
CA GLU A 424 -7.25 -14.53 -9.14
C GLU A 424 -7.89 -13.49 -8.21
N TRP A 425 -8.22 -13.90 -6.98
CA TRP A 425 -8.75 -12.99 -5.96
C TRP A 425 -7.71 -11.94 -5.57
N LEU A 426 -6.49 -12.35 -5.19
CA LEU A 426 -5.39 -11.43 -4.82
C LEU A 426 -5.05 -10.44 -5.95
N ALA A 427 -4.96 -10.93 -7.19
CA ALA A 427 -4.70 -10.10 -8.36
C ALA A 427 -5.80 -9.07 -8.56
N LYS A 428 -7.06 -9.48 -8.43
CA LYS A 428 -8.22 -8.61 -8.56
C LYS A 428 -8.26 -7.56 -7.44
N THR A 429 -8.06 -7.94 -6.17
CA THR A 429 -8.15 -7.02 -5.03
C THR A 429 -7.00 -6.03 -4.98
N ASP A 430 -5.78 -6.49 -5.29
CA ASP A 430 -4.57 -5.69 -5.09
C ASP A 430 -4.31 -4.73 -6.25
N PHE A 431 -4.69 -5.11 -7.47
CA PHE A 431 -4.33 -4.36 -8.68
C PHE A 431 -5.48 -4.21 -9.68
N GLY A 432 -6.34 -5.22 -9.84
CA GLY A 432 -7.45 -5.18 -10.80
C GLY A 432 -8.51 -4.11 -10.51
N GLU A 433 -9.08 -4.11 -9.31
CA GLU A 433 -10.04 -3.09 -8.87
C GLU A 433 -9.36 -1.72 -8.68
N PRO A 434 -8.22 -1.61 -7.97
CA PRO A 434 -7.56 -0.33 -7.74
C PRO A 434 -7.14 0.39 -9.03
N SER A 435 -6.74 -0.35 -10.07
CA SER A 435 -6.43 0.26 -11.38
C SER A 435 -7.61 1.06 -11.93
N LYS A 436 -8.85 0.54 -11.80
CA LYS A 436 -10.04 1.23 -12.30
C LYS A 436 -10.34 2.50 -11.51
N ASP A 437 -10.23 2.44 -10.19
CA ASP A 437 -10.44 3.61 -9.32
C ASP A 437 -9.37 4.69 -9.57
N MET A 438 -8.19 4.28 -10.02
CA MET A 438 -7.13 5.16 -10.45
C MET A 438 -7.38 5.74 -11.86
N ASN A 439 -8.41 5.35 -12.62
CA ASN A 439 -8.56 5.68 -14.04
C ASN A 439 -7.41 5.13 -14.92
N LEU A 440 -7.00 3.90 -14.60
CA LEU A 440 -6.15 3.06 -15.44
C LEU A 440 -6.98 1.97 -16.10
N ARG A 441 -6.52 1.52 -17.26
CA ARG A 441 -7.03 0.33 -17.93
C ARG A 441 -6.26 -0.89 -17.43
N TYR A 442 -6.96 -1.99 -17.17
CA TYR A 442 -6.38 -3.19 -16.57
C TYR A 442 -6.53 -4.40 -17.48
N ILE A 443 -5.46 -5.19 -17.61
CA ILE A 443 -5.46 -6.49 -18.29
C ILE A 443 -4.79 -7.52 -17.38
N GLY A 444 -5.52 -8.55 -16.98
CA GLY A 444 -4.96 -9.72 -16.28
C GLY A 444 -4.61 -10.82 -17.28
N TYR A 445 -3.36 -11.28 -17.28
CA TYR A 445 -2.92 -12.44 -18.04
C TYR A 445 -2.61 -13.59 -17.10
N LYS A 446 -3.49 -14.59 -17.04
CA LYS A 446 -3.27 -15.81 -16.28
C LYS A 446 -2.31 -16.73 -17.04
N ILE A 447 -1.19 -17.07 -16.42
CA ILE A 447 -0.23 -18.00 -17.02
C ILE A 447 -0.77 -19.43 -16.96
N LYS A 448 -0.29 -20.29 -17.86
CA LYS A 448 -0.45 -21.74 -17.75
C LYS A 448 0.66 -22.35 -16.91
N THR A 449 0.48 -23.61 -16.53
CA THR A 449 1.48 -24.40 -15.80
C THR A 449 2.80 -24.48 -16.58
N GLU A 450 2.76 -24.57 -17.91
CA GLU A 450 3.97 -24.64 -18.76
C GLU A 450 4.79 -23.34 -18.76
N GLU A 451 4.16 -22.21 -18.42
CA GLU A 451 4.83 -20.92 -18.28
C GLU A 451 5.37 -20.70 -16.85
N SER A 452 5.07 -21.60 -15.91
CA SER A 452 5.53 -21.51 -14.52
C SER A 452 6.81 -22.32 -14.32
N SER A 453 7.80 -21.74 -13.61
CA SER A 453 9.01 -22.48 -13.24
C SER A 453 8.77 -23.60 -12.21
N LEU A 454 7.54 -23.74 -11.71
CA LEU A 454 7.17 -24.82 -10.80
C LEU A 454 7.10 -26.17 -11.52
N ILE A 455 6.88 -26.19 -12.84
CA ILE A 455 6.83 -27.44 -13.62
C ILE A 455 8.18 -28.19 -13.64
N GLN A 456 9.30 -27.50 -13.40
CA GLN A 456 10.62 -28.15 -13.24
C GLN A 456 10.93 -28.53 -11.78
N GLN A 457 10.13 -28.06 -10.82
CA GLN A 457 10.35 -28.27 -9.39
C GLN A 457 9.46 -29.37 -8.81
N TYR A 458 8.33 -29.65 -9.46
CA TYR A 458 7.33 -30.59 -8.98
C TYR A 458 6.91 -31.55 -10.11
N PRO A 459 6.60 -32.82 -9.78
CA PRO A 459 6.00 -33.76 -10.73
C PRO A 459 4.70 -33.23 -11.35
N PRO A 460 4.34 -33.63 -12.59
CA PRO A 460 3.14 -33.13 -13.28
C PRO A 460 1.82 -33.37 -12.53
N ASP A 461 1.73 -34.43 -11.74
CA ASP A 461 0.58 -34.82 -10.92
C ASP A 461 0.58 -34.20 -9.52
N HIS A 462 1.65 -33.49 -9.14
CA HIS A 462 1.79 -32.90 -7.82
C HIS A 462 0.74 -31.82 -7.55
N GLU A 463 0.19 -31.81 -6.33
CA GLU A 463 -0.86 -30.89 -5.86
C GLU A 463 -0.53 -29.40 -6.07
N VAL A 464 0.74 -29.00 -5.96
CA VAL A 464 1.19 -27.61 -6.24
C VAL A 464 0.83 -27.15 -7.66
N LEU A 465 0.76 -28.07 -8.61
CA LEU A 465 0.39 -27.75 -9.99
C LEU A 465 -1.10 -27.96 -10.25
N ASN A 466 -1.73 -28.96 -9.61
CA ASN A 466 -3.09 -29.40 -9.95
C ASN A 466 -4.18 -28.99 -8.94
N ASP A 467 -3.84 -28.80 -7.67
CA ASP A 467 -4.75 -28.29 -6.63
C ASP A 467 -4.08 -27.19 -5.79
N PRO A 468 -3.90 -25.98 -6.36
CA PRO A 468 -3.34 -24.87 -5.60
C PRO A 468 -4.16 -24.44 -4.39
N TYR A 469 -5.46 -24.74 -4.37
CA TYR A 469 -6.35 -24.38 -3.27
C TYR A 469 -6.07 -25.26 -2.04
N ALA A 470 -5.68 -26.52 -2.20
CA ALA A 470 -5.17 -27.33 -1.10
C ALA A 470 -3.92 -26.71 -0.45
N VAL A 471 -3.01 -26.14 -1.25
CA VAL A 471 -1.82 -25.42 -0.71
C VAL A 471 -2.24 -24.16 0.02
N GLN A 472 -3.21 -23.40 -0.51
CA GLN A 472 -3.75 -22.22 0.17
C GLN A 472 -4.33 -22.55 1.55
N LYS A 473 -5.04 -23.68 1.67
CA LYS A 473 -5.61 -24.17 2.95
C LYS A 473 -4.56 -24.47 4.02
N ARG A 474 -3.30 -24.69 3.65
CA ARG A 474 -2.20 -24.87 4.62
C ARG A 474 -1.67 -23.55 5.19
N GLY A 475 -2.14 -22.43 4.65
CA GLY A 475 -1.90 -21.10 5.16
C GLY A 475 -0.93 -20.27 4.32
N TRP A 476 -0.89 -18.99 4.66
CA TRP A 476 -0.18 -17.95 3.89
C TRP A 476 1.31 -18.22 3.69
N TYR A 477 2.01 -18.76 4.70
CA TYR A 477 3.46 -18.95 4.62
C TYR A 477 3.86 -19.99 3.56
N GLU A 478 3.13 -21.10 3.48
CA GLU A 478 3.39 -22.14 2.47
C GLU A 478 3.01 -21.64 1.06
N PHE A 479 1.83 -21.01 0.94
CA PHE A 479 1.41 -20.35 -0.28
C PHE A 479 2.45 -19.35 -0.81
N LYS A 480 2.92 -18.45 0.05
CA LYS A 480 3.94 -17.44 -0.28
C LYS A 480 5.26 -18.10 -0.68
N SER A 481 5.70 -19.10 0.07
CA SER A 481 6.95 -19.83 -0.21
C SER A 481 6.94 -20.46 -1.60
N ILE A 482 5.84 -21.12 -1.96
CA ILE A 482 5.74 -21.83 -3.23
C ILE A 482 5.47 -20.84 -4.37
N TYR A 483 4.38 -20.07 -4.28
CA TYR A 483 3.87 -19.35 -5.43
C TYR A 483 4.39 -17.91 -5.58
N LEU A 484 4.92 -17.28 -4.53
CA LEU A 484 5.52 -15.94 -4.60
C LEU A 484 7.06 -15.96 -4.57
N GLN A 485 7.69 -16.98 -3.98
CA GLN A 485 9.14 -17.04 -3.82
C GLN A 485 9.81 -18.04 -4.76
N LYS A 486 9.24 -19.23 -4.97
CA LYS A 486 9.84 -20.28 -5.82
C LYS A 486 9.35 -20.29 -7.27
N GLN A 487 8.33 -19.48 -7.59
CA GLN A 487 7.79 -19.36 -8.93
C GLN A 487 8.35 -18.14 -9.67
N ASN A 488 8.93 -18.42 -10.83
CA ASN A 488 9.27 -17.48 -11.89
C ASN A 488 8.46 -17.83 -13.16
N VAL A 489 8.43 -16.93 -14.12
CA VAL A 489 7.56 -17.03 -15.31
C VAL A 489 8.39 -17.05 -16.58
N ASN A 490 8.21 -18.08 -17.38
CA ASN A 490 8.67 -18.16 -18.76
C ASN A 490 7.46 -17.93 -19.68
N LEU A 491 7.22 -16.69 -20.11
CA LEU A 491 5.98 -16.37 -20.85
C LEU A 491 5.98 -17.01 -22.24
N ASP A 492 4.87 -17.62 -22.61
CA ASP A 492 4.60 -18.03 -23.98
C ASP A 492 4.32 -16.76 -24.80
N VAL A 493 5.31 -16.30 -25.56
CA VAL A 493 5.23 -15.03 -26.30
C VAL A 493 4.19 -15.07 -27.43
N ASP A 494 3.87 -16.24 -27.97
CA ASP A 494 2.87 -16.36 -29.04
C ASP A 494 1.47 -16.21 -28.45
N ARG A 495 1.22 -16.83 -27.30
CA ARG A 495 -0.04 -16.66 -26.57
C ARG A 495 -0.18 -15.26 -25.98
N PHE A 496 0.90 -14.73 -25.40
CA PHE A 496 0.93 -13.40 -24.79
C PHE A 496 0.82 -12.26 -25.82
N ARG A 497 1.14 -12.51 -27.10
CA ARG A 497 1.00 -11.54 -28.20
C ARG A 497 -0.38 -10.90 -28.24
N ALA A 498 -1.44 -11.68 -28.04
CA ALA A 498 -2.82 -11.20 -28.04
C ALA A 498 -3.06 -10.15 -26.93
N THR A 499 -2.43 -10.29 -25.77
CA THR A 499 -2.51 -9.34 -24.66
C THR A 499 -1.89 -7.99 -25.03
N LEU A 500 -0.71 -7.99 -25.68
CA LEU A 500 -0.06 -6.76 -26.11
C LEU A 500 -0.79 -6.07 -27.28
N LEU A 501 -1.39 -6.85 -28.20
CA LEU A 501 -2.26 -6.31 -29.24
C LEU A 501 -3.51 -5.66 -28.62
N ARG A 502 -4.13 -6.32 -27.63
CA ARG A 502 -5.26 -5.75 -26.91
C ARG A 502 -4.90 -4.44 -26.20
N ALA A 503 -3.71 -4.36 -25.62
CA ALA A 503 -3.24 -3.10 -25.03
C ALA A 503 -3.06 -2.00 -26.09
N LEU A 504 -2.57 -2.31 -27.30
CA LEU A 504 -2.52 -1.33 -28.39
C LEU A 504 -3.92 -0.85 -28.77
N GLU A 505 -4.88 -1.76 -28.94
CA GLU A 505 -6.27 -1.40 -29.27
C GLU A 505 -6.87 -0.45 -28.23
N LEU A 506 -6.60 -0.69 -26.95
CA LEU A 506 -7.06 0.21 -25.88
C LEU A 506 -6.42 1.59 -25.99
N LEU A 507 -5.16 1.73 -26.40
CA LEU A 507 -4.55 3.04 -26.64
C LEU A 507 -5.11 3.78 -27.87
N HIS A 508 -5.90 3.10 -28.73
CA HIS A 508 -6.65 3.74 -29.81
C HIS A 508 -8.06 4.18 -29.37
N GLN A 509 -8.46 3.89 -28.14
CA GLN A 509 -9.71 4.37 -27.54
C GLN A 509 -9.38 5.57 -26.65
#